data_AF-X1R031-F1
#
_entry.id   AF-X1R031-F1
#
_cell.length_a   1.000
_cell.length_b   1.000
_cell.length_c   1.000
_cell.angle_alpha   90.00
_cell.angle_beta   90.00
_cell.angle_gamma   90.00
#
_symmetry.space_group_name_H-M   'P 1'
#
loop_
_entity.id
_entity.type
_entity.pdbx_description
1 polymer ?
#
loop_
_entity_poly.entity_id
_entity_poly.type
_entity_poly.pdbx_seq_one_letter_code
_entity_poly.pdbx_strand_id
1 'polypeptide(L)' 'SIEEETAKQAQDSPFNRLASPQEFANVAVFLVSPAAAYLTGTMIVVDGGMYKATY' A
#
# COMPACT_ATOMS: atom_id res chain seq x y z
N SER A 1 -23.22 -3.43 -3.93
CA SER A 1 -23.06 -2.61 -2.70
C SER A 1 -21.63 -2.11 -2.57
N ILE A 2 -21.36 -1.10 -1.75
CA ILE A 2 -19.98 -0.64 -1.47
C ILE A 2 -19.14 -1.81 -0.93
N GLU A 3 -19.72 -2.64 -0.07
CA GLU A 3 -19.05 -3.80 0.53
C GLU A 3 -18.70 -4.87 -0.51
N GLU A 4 -19.57 -5.11 -1.50
CA GLU A 4 -19.32 -6.09 -2.56
C GLU A 4 -18.17 -5.65 -3.47
N GLU A 5 -18.11 -4.37 -3.83
CA GLU A 5 -17.02 -3.83 -4.64
C GLU A 5 -15.69 -3.85 -3.88
N THR A 6 -15.72 -3.51 -2.60
CA THR A 6 -14.56 -3.59 -1.69
C THR A 6 -14.04 -5.02 -1.62
N ALA A 7 -14.94 -6.01 -1.48
CA ALA A 7 -14.58 -7.42 -1.43
C ALA A 7 -14.01 -7.92 -2.76
N LYS A 8 -14.52 -7.42 -3.89
CA LYS A 8 -14.00 -7.74 -5.21
C LYS A 8 -12.57 -7.21 -5.40
N GLN A 9 -12.33 -5.95 -5.04
CA GLN A 9 -11.00 -5.34 -5.11
C GLN A 9 -9.98 -6.06 -4.21
N ALA A 10 -10.42 -6.52 -3.03
CA ALA A 10 -9.57 -7.27 -2.12
C ALA A 10 -9.00 -8.56 -2.74
N GLN A 11 -9.66 -9.18 -3.72
CA GLN A 11 -9.21 -10.42 -4.37
C GLN A 11 -7.97 -10.22 -5.24
N ASP A 12 -7.72 -9.01 -5.74
CA ASP A 12 -6.54 -8.73 -6.56
C ASP A 12 -5.27 -8.61 -5.71
N SER A 13 -5.42 -8.37 -4.40
CA SER A 13 -4.32 -8.39 -3.46
C SER A 13 -4.00 -9.83 -3.04
N PRO A 14 -2.72 -10.24 -3.08
CA PRO A 14 -2.23 -11.43 -2.39
C PRO A 14 -2.69 -11.59 -0.92
N PHE A 15 -3.03 -10.49 -0.23
CA PHE A 15 -3.52 -10.53 1.15
C PHE A 15 -5.03 -10.77 1.28
N ASN A 16 -5.78 -10.83 0.18
CA ASN A 16 -7.23 -11.01 0.14
C ASN A 16 -8.00 -10.00 1.02
N ARG A 17 -7.45 -8.80 1.20
CA ARG A 17 -8.05 -7.69 1.93
C ARG A 17 -7.50 -6.36 1.42
N LEU A 18 -8.26 -5.30 1.64
CA LEU A 18 -7.72 -3.96 1.51
C LEU A 18 -6.80 -3.64 2.70
N ALA A 19 -5.84 -2.76 2.45
CA ALA A 19 -5.00 -2.21 3.50
C ALA A 19 -5.83 -1.34 4.46
N SER A 20 -5.51 -1.43 5.74
CA SER A 20 -6.04 -0.54 6.76
C SER A 20 -5.37 0.84 6.67
N PRO A 21 -6.04 1.92 7.12
CA PRO A 21 -5.42 3.25 7.15
C PRO A 21 -4.09 3.30 7.92
N GLN A 22 -3.94 2.46 8.95
CA GLN A 22 -2.73 2.39 9.76
C GLN A 22 -1.51 1.89 8.96
N GLU A 23 -1.72 1.00 7.98
CA GLU A 23 -0.63 0.48 7.14
C GLU A 23 -0.03 1.59 6.26
N PHE A 24 -0.86 2.49 5.73
CA PHE A 24 -0.39 3.69 5.03
C PHE A 24 0.32 4.66 5.98
N ALA A 25 -0.24 4.89 7.18
CA ALA A 25 0.35 5.77 8.17
C ALA A 25 1.75 5.29 8.59
N ASN A 26 1.95 3.98 8.74
CA ASN A 26 3.25 3.41 9.08
C ASN A 26 4.31 3.70 8.00
N VAL A 27 3.93 3.62 6.71
CA VAL A 27 4.83 3.99 5.61
C VAL A 27 5.13 5.49 5.63
N ALA A 28 4.13 6.33 5.87
CA ALA A 28 4.35 7.78 6.02
C ALA A 28 5.31 8.10 7.18
N VAL A 29 5.16 7.44 8.34
CA VAL A 29 6.06 7.58 9.49
C VAL A 29 7.49 7.15 9.14
N PHE A 30 7.66 6.04 8.41
CA PHE A 30 8.97 5.63 7.92
C PHE A 30 9.59 6.71 7.00
N LEU A 31 8.82 7.23 6.05
CA LEU A 31 9.30 8.23 5.08
C LEU A 31 9.77 9.54 5.72
N VAL A 32 9.15 9.95 6.84
CA VAL A 32 9.57 11.16 7.58
C VAL A 32 10.62 10.88 8.65
N SER A 33 11.03 9.62 8.82
CA SER A 33 12.03 9.23 9.81
C SER A 33 13.46 9.39 9.26
N PRO A 34 14.49 9.46 10.14
CA PRO A 34 15.89 9.43 9.72
C PRO A 34 16.28 8.17 8.91
N ALA A 35 15.53 7.07 9.04
CA ALA A 35 15.82 5.84 8.31
C ALA A 35 15.61 5.99 6.79
N ALA A 36 14.82 6.97 6.36
CA ALA A 36 14.57 7.27 4.95
C ALA A 36 15.47 8.40 4.41
N ALA A 37 16.55 8.79 5.09
CA ALA A 37 17.33 10.00 4.78
C ALA A 37 17.91 10.09 3.36
N TYR A 38 18.05 8.96 2.66
CA TYR A 38 18.54 8.92 1.27
C TYR A 38 17.45 8.59 0.24
N LEU A 39 16.19 8.53 0.67
CA LEU A 39 15.04 8.24 -0.17
C LEU A 39 14.39 9.55 -0.64
N THR A 40 14.40 9.81 -1.93
CA THR A 40 13.76 10.99 -2.53
C THR A 40 13.36 10.72 -3.98
N GLY A 41 12.40 11.47 -4.50
CA GLY A 41 12.00 11.42 -5.92
C GLY A 41 11.41 10.09 -6.39
N THR A 42 10.88 9.27 -5.48
CA THR A 42 10.34 7.94 -5.79
C THR A 42 8.89 7.78 -5.36
N MET A 43 8.18 6.87 -6.02
CA MET A 43 6.84 6.43 -5.65
C MET A 43 6.94 5.12 -4.87
N ILE A 44 6.44 5.11 -3.64
CA ILE A 44 6.35 3.90 -2.82
C ILE A 44 4.95 3.32 -2.95
N VAL A 45 4.84 2.16 -3.59
CA VAL A 45 3.55 1.46 -3.78
C VAL A 45 3.16 0.74 -2.49
N VAL A 46 1.97 1.05 -1.97
CA VAL A 46 1.41 0.45 -0.75
C VAL A 46 0.02 -0.10 -1.08
N ASP A 47 -0.03 -1.26 -1.72
CA ASP A 47 -1.26 -1.82 -2.27
C ASP A 47 -1.43 -3.32 -2.01
N GLY A 48 -0.58 -3.89 -1.16
CA GLY A 48 -0.60 -5.32 -0.88
C GLY A 48 -0.29 -6.21 -2.09
N GLY A 49 0.36 -5.67 -3.13
CA GLY A 49 0.76 -6.40 -4.35
C GLY A 49 -0.32 -6.46 -5.42
N MET A 50 -1.30 -5.55 -5.41
CA MET A 50 -2.33 -5.46 -6.46
C MET A 50 -1.74 -5.04 -7.81
N TYR A 51 -0.82 -4.08 -7.80
CA TYR A 51 -0.06 -3.63 -8.95
C TYR A 51 0.96 -4.70 -9.35
N LYS A 52 0.77 -5.28 -10.54
CA LYS A 52 1.66 -6.27 -11.12
C LYS A 52 2.63 -5.57 -12.08
N ALA A 53 3.69 -4.99 -11.54
CA ALA A 53 4.80 -4.51 -12.35
C ALA A 53 6.08 -5.27 -12.07
N THR A 54 6.95 -5.29 -13.07
CA THR A 54 8.30 -5.84 -12.98
C THR A 54 9.32 -4.81 -12.53
N TYR A 55 8.93 -3.54 -12.37
CA TYR A 55 9.76 -2.43 -11.90
C TYR A 55 8.91 -1.35 -11.21
#